data_AF-A0A438GNM2-F1
#
_entry.id   AF-A0A438GNM2-F1
#
_cell.length_a   1.000
_cell.length_b   1.000
_cell.length_c   1.000
_cell.angle_alpha   90.00
_cell.angle_beta   90.00
_cell.angle_gamma   90.00
#
_symmetry.space_group_name_H-M   'P 1'
#
loop_
_entity.id
_entity.type
_entity.pdbx_description
1 polymer ?
#
loop_
_entity_poly.entity_id
_entity_poly.type
_entity_poly.pdbx_seq_one_letter_code
_entity_poly.pdbx_strand_id
1 'polypeptide(L)'
;MVETSRDWSEKLPFALWAYRISFRTSTGATSYSLVYGMEAVMPVEIEMRSLRVALEQQISETEWAQSCYDQLSLLDERRLRVADHVQAY
;
A
#
# COMPACT_ATOMS: atom_id res chain seq x y z
N MET A 1 -27.00 2.29 8.31
CA MET A 1 -26.86 1.07 9.13
C MET A 1 -26.51 1.53 10.53
N VAL A 2 -27.35 1.24 11.53
CA VAL A 2 -27.09 1.63 12.92
C VAL A 2 -26.13 0.59 13.50
N GLU A 3 -24.88 1.00 13.74
CA GLU A 3 -23.88 0.17 14.40
C GLU A 3 -24.32 -0.05 15.86
N THR A 4 -24.62 -1.29 16.25
CA THR A 4 -24.95 -1.59 17.64
C THR A 4 -23.74 -2.21 18.34
N SER A 5 -23.55 -1.96 19.65
CA SER A 5 -22.38 -2.48 20.39
C SER A 5 -22.29 -4.01 20.41
N ARG A 6 -23.35 -4.71 20.00
CA ARG A 6 -23.45 -6.16 19.89
C ARG A 6 -22.63 -6.75 18.74
N ASP A 7 -22.32 -5.94 17.73
CA ASP A 7 -21.65 -6.39 16.49
C ASP A 7 -20.11 -6.37 16.63
N TRP A 8 -19.59 -6.02 17.80
CA TRP A 8 -18.15 -5.88 18.01
C TRP A 8 -17.38 -7.20 17.87
N SER A 9 -18.02 -8.30 18.24
CA SER A 9 -17.44 -9.65 18.08
C SER A 9 -17.15 -9.97 16.61
N GLU A 10 -18.03 -9.56 15.70
CA GLU A 10 -17.87 -9.75 14.25
C GLU A 10 -16.82 -8.80 13.66
N LYS A 11 -16.63 -7.61 14.25
CA LYS A 11 -15.69 -6.59 13.77
C LYS A 11 -14.28 -6.73 14.32
N LEU A 12 -14.12 -7.41 15.45
CA LEU A 12 -12.85 -7.56 16.16
C LEU A 12 -11.72 -8.13 15.27
N PRO A 13 -11.94 -9.17 14.44
CA PRO A 13 -10.88 -9.67 13.56
C PRO A 13 -10.37 -8.63 12.57
N PHE A 14 -11.27 -7.82 12.00
CA PHE A 14 -10.91 -6.75 11.06
C PHE A 14 -10.15 -5.62 11.74
N ALA A 15 -10.58 -5.21 12.94
CA ALA A 15 -9.90 -4.19 13.72
C ALA A 15 -8.47 -4.64 14.11
N LEU A 16 -8.30 -5.91 14.50
CA LEU A 16 -6.99 -6.48 14.79
C LEU A 16 -6.11 -6.57 13.54
N TRP A 17 -6.68 -6.93 12.39
CA TRP A 17 -5.95 -6.95 11.12
C TRP A 17 -5.46 -5.54 10.76
N ALA A 18 -6.37 -4.56 10.75
CA ALA A 18 -6.03 -3.16 10.49
C ALA A 18 -4.95 -2.65 11.46
N TYR A 19 -5.06 -2.97 12.75
CA TYR A 19 -4.07 -2.61 13.76
C TYR A 19 -2.68 -3.17 13.41
N ARG A 20 -2.61 -4.42 12.96
CA ARG A 20 -1.36 -5.12 12.66
C ARG A 20 -0.66 -4.58 11.41
N ILE A 21 -1.42 -4.22 10.39
CA ILE A 21 -0.89 -3.72 9.11
C ILE A 21 -0.75 -2.18 9.06
N SER A 22 -1.28 -1.47 10.07
CA SER A 22 -1.14 -0.02 10.15
C SER A 22 0.27 0.38 10.56
N PHE A 23 0.82 1.37 9.87
CA PHE A 23 2.12 1.95 10.19
C PHE A 23 2.09 2.63 11.56
N ARG A 24 3.08 2.33 12.41
CA ARG A 24 3.26 2.98 13.70
C ARG A 24 4.41 3.96 13.63
N THR A 25 4.13 5.24 13.88
CA THR A 25 5.16 6.29 13.92
C THR A 25 6.15 6.10 15.07
N SER A 26 5.74 5.49 16.18
CA SER A 26 6.59 5.24 17.34
C SER A 26 7.66 4.17 17.11
N THR A 27 7.35 3.13 16.33
CA THR A 27 8.29 2.04 15.99
C THR A 27 8.84 2.16 14.57
N GLY A 28 8.29 3.07 13.76
CA GLY A 28 8.63 3.22 12.35
C GLY A 28 8.27 2.02 11.46
N ALA A 29 7.38 1.15 11.92
CA ALA A 29 7.05 -0.12 11.26
C ALA A 29 5.60 -0.53 11.55
N THR A 30 5.08 -1.50 10.78
CA THR A 30 3.81 -2.15 11.13
C THR A 30 4.04 -3.21 12.21
N SER A 31 3.00 -3.54 12.98
CA SER A 31 3.17 -4.58 14.01
C SER A 31 3.37 -5.96 13.37
N TYR A 32 2.83 -6.17 12.17
CA TYR A 32 3.03 -7.39 11.40
C TYR A 32 4.50 -7.58 10.99
N SER A 33 5.15 -6.54 10.48
CA SER A 33 6.56 -6.64 10.05
C SER A 33 7.53 -6.88 11.19
N LEU A 34 7.23 -6.42 12.41
CA LEU A 34 8.03 -6.74 13.60
C LEU A 34 7.95 -8.21 14.02
N VAL A 35 6.85 -8.90 13.72
CA VAL A 35 6.65 -10.31 14.11
C VAL A 35 7.15 -11.26 13.04
N TYR A 36 6.84 -10.99 11.77
CA TYR A 36 7.12 -11.90 10.66
C TYR A 36 8.33 -11.47 9.81
N GLY A 37 8.93 -10.32 10.11
CA GLY A 37 10.10 -9.80 9.40
C GLY A 37 9.80 -9.24 8.00
N MET A 38 8.54 -9.17 7.59
CA MET A 38 8.11 -8.61 6.30
C MET A 38 6.78 -7.88 6.45
N GLU A 39 6.54 -6.88 5.61
CA GLU A 39 5.25 -6.18 5.61
C GLU A 39 4.12 -7.15 5.24
N ALA A 40 2.93 -6.92 5.79
CA ALA A 40 1.79 -7.72 5.38
C ALA A 40 1.51 -7.44 3.90
N VAL A 41 1.40 -8.49 3.10
CA VAL A 41 0.87 -8.36 1.76
C VAL A 41 -0.64 -8.32 1.90
N MET A 42 -1.22 -7.15 1.66
CA MET A 42 -2.67 -7.03 1.77
C MET A 42 -3.35 -7.90 0.70
N PRO A 43 -4.53 -8.46 0.98
CA PRO A 43 -5.29 -9.20 -0.02
C PRO A 43 -5.46 -8.41 -1.33
N VAL A 44 -5.63 -7.08 -1.25
CA VAL A 44 -5.69 -6.19 -2.41
C VAL A 44 -4.37 -6.15 -3.20
N GLU A 45 -3.22 -6.25 -2.55
CA GLU A 45 -1.92 -6.31 -3.23
C GLU A 45 -1.75 -7.62 -4.00
N ILE A 46 -2.34 -8.71 -3.49
CA ILE A 46 -2.35 -10.04 -4.14
C ILE A 46 -3.30 -10.04 -5.32
N GLU A 47 -4.53 -9.58 -5.08
CA GLU A 47 -5.59 -9.48 -6.06
C GLU A 47 -5.21 -8.57 -7.23
N MET A 48 -4.52 -7.46 -6.96
CA MET A 48 -4.11 -6.47 -7.95
C MET A 48 -2.77 -6.80 -8.61
N ARG A 49 -2.15 -7.96 -8.30
CA ARG A 49 -0.78 -8.33 -8.70
C ARG A 49 0.15 -7.14 -8.60
N SER A 50 0.10 -6.47 -7.44
CA SER A 50 0.98 -5.35 -7.16
C SER A 50 2.41 -5.74 -7.51
N LEU A 51 3.23 -4.76 -7.91
CA LEU A 51 4.66 -4.95 -8.12
C LEU A 51 5.29 -5.82 -7.02
N ARG A 52 4.81 -5.65 -5.77
CA ARG A 52 5.21 -6.40 -4.59
C ARG A 52 4.81 -7.88 -4.60
N VAL A 53 3.57 -8.22 -4.96
CA VAL A 53 3.11 -9.62 -5.06
C VAL A 53 3.64 -10.31 -6.28
N ALA A 54 3.76 -9.55 -7.33
CA ALA A 54 4.16 -10.06 -8.60
C ALA A 54 5.70 -10.27 -8.62
N LEU A 55 6.45 -9.52 -7.80
CA LEU A 55 7.81 -9.85 -7.29
C LEU A 55 7.86 -11.15 -6.49
N GLU A 56 6.86 -11.39 -5.62
CA GLU A 56 6.80 -12.64 -4.85
C GLU A 56 6.42 -13.86 -5.69
N GLN A 57 5.69 -13.67 -6.79
CA GLN A 57 5.06 -14.78 -7.51
C GLN A 57 5.61 -15.11 -8.90
N GLN A 58 5.80 -14.17 -9.84
CA GLN A 58 5.94 -14.60 -11.26
C GLN A 58 6.18 -13.54 -12.35
N ILE A 59 6.29 -12.23 -12.09
CA ILE A 59 6.64 -11.31 -13.20
C ILE A 59 8.08 -11.60 -13.64
N SER A 60 8.33 -11.55 -14.94
CA SER A 60 9.70 -11.34 -15.40
C SER A 60 10.16 -9.94 -14.97
N GLU A 61 11.41 -9.87 -14.52
CA GLU A 61 11.94 -8.68 -13.85
C GLU A 61 11.90 -7.41 -14.72
N THR A 62 11.96 -7.59 -16.05
CA THR A 62 12.03 -6.48 -17.01
C THR A 62 10.69 -5.78 -17.20
N GLU A 63 9.59 -6.50 -17.10
CA GLU A 63 8.24 -5.94 -17.25
C GLU A 63 7.79 -5.23 -15.96
N TRP A 64 8.24 -5.72 -14.81
CA TRP A 64 8.15 -5.03 -13.53
C TRP A 64 8.89 -3.69 -13.58
N ALA A 65 10.13 -3.70 -14.06
CA ALA A 65 10.99 -2.52 -14.16
C ALA A 65 10.40 -1.45 -15.08
N GLN A 66 9.81 -1.84 -16.21
CA GLN A 66 9.18 -0.90 -17.12
C GLN A 66 7.95 -0.24 -16.48
N SER A 67 7.12 -1.01 -15.78
CA SER A 67 5.92 -0.49 -15.13
C SER A 67 6.24 0.49 -13.99
N CYS A 68 7.32 0.23 -13.22
CA CYS A 68 7.85 1.18 -12.25
C CYS A 68 8.31 2.50 -12.90
N TYR A 69 8.96 2.40 -14.06
CA TYR A 69 9.50 3.54 -14.79
C TYR A 69 8.40 4.45 -15.32
N ASP A 70 7.35 3.85 -15.89
CA ASP A 70 6.19 4.58 -16.42
C ASP A 70 5.41 5.28 -15.28
N GLN A 71 5.31 4.66 -14.10
CA GLN A 71 4.72 5.29 -12.92
C GLN A 71 5.51 6.50 -12.43
N LEU A 72 6.84 6.43 -12.40
CA LEU A 72 7.71 7.55 -12.02
C LEU A 72 7.63 8.68 -13.04
N SER A 73 7.64 8.35 -14.34
CA SER A 73 7.50 9.33 -15.41
C SER A 73 6.19 10.11 -15.27
N LEU A 74 5.07 9.42 -15.02
CA LEU A 74 3.78 10.06 -14.86
C LEU A 74 3.72 11.01 -13.65
N LEU A 75 4.44 10.67 -12.57
CA LEU A 75 4.57 11.51 -11.38
C LEU A 75 5.43 12.75 -11.66
N ASP A 76 6.52 12.60 -12.39
CA ASP A 76 7.41 13.70 -12.74
C ASP A 76 6.74 14.67 -13.72
N GLU A 77 5.98 14.16 -14.69
CA GLU A 77 5.12 15.01 -15.53
C GLU A 77 4.08 15.77 -14.71
N ARG A 78 3.47 15.12 -13.72
CA ARG A 78 2.48 15.77 -12.87
C ARG A 78 3.12 16.85 -11.99
N ARG A 79 4.34 16.61 -11.49
CA ARG A 79 5.12 17.61 -10.74
C ARG A 79 5.53 18.78 -11.62
N LEU A 80 5.90 18.51 -12.86
CA LEU A 80 6.25 19.52 -13.84
C LEU A 80 5.05 20.41 -14.18
N ARG A 81 3.88 19.82 -14.48
CA ARG A 81 2.63 20.58 -14.71
C ARG A 81 2.24 21.46 -13.52
N VAL A 82 2.49 20.99 -12.30
CA VAL A 82 2.25 21.78 -11.09
C VAL A 82 3.27 22.91 -10.96
N ALA A 83 4.56 22.66 -11.24
CA ALA A 83 5.61 23.68 -11.20
C ALA A 83 5.38 24.79 -12.24
N ASP A 84 4.98 24.42 -13.47
CA ASP A 84 4.64 25.36 -14.53
C ASP A 84 3.43 26.21 -14.16
N HIS A 85 2.41 25.61 -13.55
CA HIS A 85 1.24 26.33 -13.06
C HIS A 85 1.59 27.34 -11.96
N VAL A 86 2.50 26.97 -11.05
CA VAL A 86 2.97 27.85 -9.96
C VAL A 86 3.80 29.02 -10.49
N GLN A 87 4.58 28.82 -11.55
CA GLN A 87 5.43 29.86 -12.14
C GLN A 87 4.66 30.85 -13.04
N ALA A 88 3.44 30.49 -13.47
CA ALA A 88 2.57 31.34 -14.27
C ALA A 88 1.71 32.33 -13.44
N TYR A 89 1.76 32.24 -12.11
CA TYR A 89 1.16 33.18 -11.15
C TYR A 89 2.22 34.11 -10.54
#